data_AF-A0A7C1BG46-F1
#
_entry.id   AF-A0A7C1BG46-F1
#
_cell.length_a   1.000
_cell.length_b   1.000
_cell.length_c   1.000
_cell.angle_alpha   90.00
_cell.angle_beta   90.00
_cell.angle_gamma   90.00
#
_symmetry.space_group_name_H-M   'P 1'
#
loop_
_entity.id
_entity.type
_entity.pdbx_description
1 polymer ?
#
loop_
_entity_poly.entity_id
_entity_poly.type
_entity_poly.pdbx_seq_one_letter_code
_entity_poly.pdbx_strand_id
1 'polypeptide(L)'
;MAILMTRGERKNEFLDDLEKLKGEEKLEYLRKKFVTRDDVTKYIIDEVRDNPLKMSFELMEKIIRDGKDDIEKVIERFNPSEMFDVQMIQDGIDYFESSFYCFNEKNSYRILGKLNVNLRASLYKHRNTLIKLKKVYKDYSEDIDRAMEWVDKYINKAYKDFVKWYDETVRILPGNWNRFPDWEKIYFEYASIYVKISGLNFKTYGKLKEILKREVWACRWMKDSTWGIPDYNMKLMVDLIQTFFKRKNYQEVLTLLDDILKIYREPYEWNKESLDRLKKMGEKNKRFKNAYERARRFVQEYESLEKKRVEFMKNMINVYKNVIKLKDENARKIYENDWEYNILTGGNAKLKLEDVVKMLEERLTQLEKEER
;
A
#
# COMPACT_ATOMS: atom_id res chain seq x y z
N MET A 1 -0.30 31.58 15.73
CA MET A 1 0.07 31.47 14.29
C MET A 1 0.49 30.05 13.88
N ALA A 2 1.11 29.25 14.75
CA ALA A 2 1.71 27.95 14.41
C ALA A 2 0.78 26.86 13.79
N ILE A 3 -0.53 26.87 14.07
CA ILE A 3 -1.46 25.85 13.55
C ILE A 3 -1.79 26.07 12.06
N LEU A 4 -1.58 27.29 11.53
CA LEU A 4 -1.93 27.67 10.15
C LEU A 4 -0.82 27.43 9.12
N MET A 5 0.41 27.12 9.55
CA MET A 5 1.55 26.96 8.65
C MET A 5 1.59 25.57 8.02
N THR A 6 1.89 25.53 6.73
CA THR A 6 2.11 24.29 5.96
C THR A 6 3.43 23.63 6.39
N ARG A 7 3.56 22.32 6.14
CA ARG A 7 4.77 21.55 6.50
C ARG A 7 6.06 22.13 5.93
N GLY A 8 6.03 22.66 4.71
CA GLY A 8 7.22 23.25 4.08
C GLY A 8 7.72 24.50 4.82
N GLU A 9 6.80 25.39 5.21
CA GLU A 9 7.14 26.62 5.92
C GLU A 9 7.75 26.34 7.29
N ARG A 10 7.16 25.41 8.06
CA ARG A 10 7.70 25.01 9.38
C ARG A 10 9.08 24.38 9.28
N LYS A 11 9.33 23.63 8.21
CA LYS A 11 10.63 23.02 7.95
C LYS A 11 11.68 24.09 7.64
N ASN A 12 11.33 25.07 6.81
CA ASN A 12 12.23 26.18 6.51
C ASN A 12 12.53 27.01 7.76
N GLU A 13 11.51 27.35 8.56
CA GLU A 13 11.69 28.04 9.84
C GLU A 13 12.59 27.25 10.79
N PHE A 14 12.37 25.93 10.91
CA PHE A 14 13.24 25.07 11.71
C PHE A 14 14.70 25.11 11.25
N LEU A 15 14.95 25.06 9.93
CA LEU A 15 16.30 25.09 9.37
C LEU A 15 16.95 26.48 9.52
N ASP A 16 16.20 27.55 9.26
CA ASP A 16 16.66 28.94 9.41
C ASP A 16 17.05 29.22 10.86
N ASP A 17 16.27 28.74 11.83
CA ASP A 17 16.60 28.88 13.25
C ASP A 17 17.79 28.01 13.65
N LEU A 18 17.90 26.81 13.09
CA LEU A 18 19.02 25.91 13.32
C LEU A 18 20.34 26.49 12.78
N GLU A 19 20.31 27.20 11.65
CA GLU A 19 21.49 27.83 11.03
C GLU A 19 22.04 29.03 11.84
N LYS A 20 21.18 29.72 12.59
CA LYS A 20 21.57 30.87 13.43
C LYS A 20 22.33 30.44 14.70
N LEU A 21 22.18 29.18 15.12
CA LEU A 21 22.77 28.62 16.34
C LEU A 21 24.12 27.96 16.06
N LYS A 22 24.98 27.89 17.08
CA LYS A 22 26.31 27.25 16.98
C LYS A 22 26.59 26.34 18.17
N GLY A 23 27.35 25.27 17.92
CA GLY A 23 27.90 24.42 18.98
C GLY A 23 26.83 23.84 19.90
N GLU A 24 26.99 24.00 21.22
CA GLU A 24 26.06 23.44 22.21
C GLU A 24 24.65 24.03 22.14
N GLU A 25 24.49 25.30 21.75
CA GLU A 25 23.16 25.92 21.59
C GLU A 25 22.34 25.19 20.52
N LYS A 26 23.02 24.78 19.45
CA LYS A 26 22.42 24.02 18.35
C LYS A 26 21.96 22.65 18.83
N LEU A 27 22.77 21.98 19.64
CA LEU A 27 22.43 20.68 20.21
C LEU A 27 21.23 20.77 21.16
N GLU A 28 21.19 21.78 22.03
CA GLU A 28 20.06 22.00 22.94
C GLU A 28 18.75 22.32 22.20
N TYR A 29 18.83 23.09 21.11
CA TYR A 29 17.67 23.34 20.25
C TYR A 29 17.14 22.04 19.62
N LEU A 30 18.03 21.18 19.11
CA LEU A 30 17.64 19.88 18.56
C LEU A 30 17.06 18.94 19.63
N ARG A 31 17.63 18.96 20.85
CA ARG A 31 17.09 18.22 22.01
C ARG A 31 15.65 18.63 22.29
N LYS A 32 15.38 19.93 22.27
CA LYS A 32 14.02 20.46 22.48
C LYS A 32 13.03 20.00 21.41
N LYS A 33 13.50 19.90 20.16
CA LYS A 33 12.65 19.51 19.02
C LYS A 33 12.42 18.01 18.89
N PHE A 34 13.36 17.17 19.30
CA PHE A 34 13.27 15.72 19.08
C PHE A 34 13.08 14.87 20.34
N VAL A 35 13.23 15.45 21.53
CA VAL A 35 13.18 14.70 22.80
C VAL A 35 12.17 15.30 23.77
N THR A 36 12.13 16.63 23.93
CA THR A 36 11.25 17.26 24.93
C THR A 36 9.89 17.65 24.37
N ARG A 37 8.95 18.08 25.23
CA ARG A 37 7.74 18.79 24.77
C ARG A 37 8.12 20.19 24.33
N ASP A 38 7.40 20.71 23.35
CA ASP A 38 7.40 22.11 22.95
C ASP A 38 5.97 22.65 22.90
N ASP A 39 5.80 23.93 22.56
CA ASP A 39 4.49 24.57 22.50
C ASP A 39 3.53 23.93 21.49
N VAL A 40 4.07 23.22 20.49
CA VAL A 40 3.29 22.55 19.43
C VAL A 40 2.77 21.20 19.93
N THR A 41 3.58 20.50 20.74
CA THR A 41 3.30 19.14 21.22
C THR A 41 2.64 19.10 22.61
N LYS A 42 2.49 20.24 23.30
CA LYS A 42 1.95 20.28 24.68
C LYS A 42 0.57 19.68 24.89
N TYR A 43 -0.26 19.63 23.85
CA TYR A 43 -1.63 19.07 23.90
C TYR A 43 -1.70 17.60 23.50
N ILE A 44 -0.59 16.98 23.13
CA ILE A 44 -0.50 15.54 22.89
C ILE A 44 -0.50 14.84 24.26
N ILE A 45 -1.40 13.86 24.44
CA ILE A 45 -1.48 13.10 25.70
C ILE A 45 -0.34 12.09 25.78
N ASP A 46 0.12 11.76 26.99
CA ASP A 46 1.31 10.92 27.18
C ASP A 46 1.10 9.48 26.67
N GLU A 47 -0.13 8.99 26.69
CA GLU A 47 -0.50 7.61 26.32
C GLU A 47 -0.26 7.28 24.84
N VAL A 48 -0.29 8.29 23.97
CA VAL A 48 -0.12 8.11 22.51
C VAL A 48 1.17 8.73 21.99
N ARG A 49 1.98 9.35 22.87
CA ARG A 49 3.17 10.06 22.43
C ARG A 49 4.30 9.09 22.10
N ASP A 50 4.79 9.17 20.87
CA ASP A 50 5.82 8.29 20.34
C ASP A 50 7.10 9.09 20.00
N ASN A 51 8.28 8.48 20.22
CA ASN A 51 9.58 9.13 19.99
C ASN A 51 10.50 8.24 19.13
N PRO A 52 10.28 8.19 17.80
CA PRO A 52 11.03 7.31 16.91
C PRO A 52 12.51 7.68 16.79
N LEU A 53 12.88 8.94 17.06
CA LEU A 53 14.24 9.44 16.90
C LEU A 53 15.08 9.44 18.19
N LYS A 54 14.51 9.05 19.34
CA LYS A 54 15.16 9.11 20.65
C LYS A 54 16.58 8.53 20.65
N MET A 55 16.74 7.26 20.22
CA MET A 55 18.03 6.58 20.20
C MET A 55 19.00 7.19 19.18
N SER A 56 18.50 7.76 18.08
CA SER A 56 19.34 8.46 17.11
C SER A 56 19.90 9.76 17.68
N PHE A 57 19.07 10.49 18.44
CA PHE A 57 19.50 11.72 19.10
C PHE A 57 20.50 11.41 20.24
N GLU A 58 20.23 10.42 21.09
CA GLU A 58 21.16 9.99 22.15
C GLU A 58 22.53 9.55 21.58
N LEU A 59 22.53 8.88 20.42
CA LEU A 59 23.77 8.55 19.70
C LEU A 59 24.51 9.81 19.23
N MET A 60 23.80 10.77 18.62
CA MET A 60 24.38 12.04 18.18
C MET A 60 25.07 12.76 19.35
N GLU A 61 24.39 12.84 20.48
CA GLU A 61 24.93 13.45 21.71
C GLU A 61 26.16 12.72 22.23
N LYS A 62 26.14 11.39 22.19
CA LYS A 62 27.28 10.57 22.61
C LYS A 62 28.51 10.87 21.74
N ILE A 63 28.36 10.89 20.42
CA ILE A 63 29.46 11.17 19.48
C ILE A 63 30.04 12.58 19.71
N ILE A 64 29.17 13.58 19.91
CA ILE A 64 29.56 14.96 20.19
C ILE A 64 30.33 15.05 21.52
N ARG A 65 29.76 14.48 22.60
CA ARG A 65 30.36 14.53 23.94
C ARG A 65 31.71 13.84 24.00
N ASP A 66 31.88 12.74 23.26
CA ASP A 66 33.14 12.00 23.20
C ASP A 66 34.20 12.70 22.33
N GLY A 67 33.88 13.86 21.73
CA GLY A 67 34.82 14.72 21.02
C GLY A 67 35.36 14.11 19.72
N LYS A 68 34.61 13.21 19.09
CA LYS A 68 35.08 12.41 17.94
C LYS A 68 35.13 13.18 16.62
N ASP A 69 34.32 14.22 16.46
CA ASP A 69 34.28 15.10 15.30
C ASP A 69 33.77 16.49 15.75
N ASP A 70 33.87 17.47 14.85
CA ASP A 70 33.29 18.79 15.04
C ASP A 70 31.76 18.70 15.19
N ILE A 71 31.19 19.47 16.13
CA ILE A 71 29.75 19.43 16.47
C ILE A 71 28.88 19.64 15.22
N GLU A 72 29.24 20.61 14.38
CA GLU A 72 28.47 20.94 13.18
C GLU A 72 28.51 19.78 12.18
N LYS A 73 29.68 19.15 12.01
CA LYS A 73 29.81 17.95 11.17
C LYS A 73 29.01 16.77 11.69
N VAL A 74 28.99 16.53 12.99
CA VAL A 74 28.16 15.45 13.56
C VAL A 74 26.69 15.73 13.26
N ILE A 75 26.21 16.94 13.58
CA ILE A 75 24.82 17.35 13.35
C ILE A 75 24.45 17.20 11.86
N GLU A 76 25.28 17.71 10.95
CA GLU A 76 25.03 17.62 9.50
C GLU A 76 24.90 16.17 9.01
N ARG A 77 25.77 15.27 9.49
CA ARG A 77 25.72 13.85 9.09
C ARG A 77 24.46 13.13 9.57
N PHE A 78 23.85 13.57 10.66
CA PHE A 78 22.54 13.07 11.13
C PHE A 78 21.36 13.64 10.34
N ASN A 79 21.59 14.63 9.48
CA ASN A 79 20.60 15.24 8.61
C ASN A 79 19.36 15.77 9.36
N PRO A 80 19.46 16.92 10.05
CA PRO A 80 18.39 17.46 10.87
C PRO A 80 17.11 17.73 10.08
N SER A 81 17.25 18.07 8.80
CA SER A 81 16.14 18.25 7.85
C SER A 81 15.28 16.98 7.71
N GLU A 82 15.92 15.81 7.71
CA GLU A 82 15.26 14.50 7.63
C GLU A 82 14.69 14.06 8.98
N MET A 83 15.42 14.32 10.06
CA MET A 83 14.91 14.10 11.42
C MET A 83 13.65 14.93 11.68
N PHE A 84 13.62 16.19 11.26
CA PHE A 84 12.44 17.05 11.34
C PHE A 84 11.25 16.47 10.57
N ASP A 85 11.48 15.93 9.37
CA ASP A 85 10.43 15.29 8.58
C ASP A 85 9.83 14.06 9.29
N VAL A 86 10.65 13.26 9.99
CA VAL A 86 10.17 12.12 10.78
C VAL A 86 9.35 12.62 11.97
N GLN A 87 9.90 13.54 12.77
CA GLN A 87 9.25 14.01 14.00
C GLN A 87 7.92 14.71 13.70
N MET A 88 7.87 15.59 12.69
CA MET A 88 6.64 16.29 12.35
C MET A 88 5.52 15.35 11.91
N ILE A 89 5.84 14.26 11.20
CA ILE A 89 4.82 13.26 10.84
C ILE A 89 4.35 12.51 12.09
N GLN A 90 5.27 12.11 12.97
CA GLN A 90 4.92 11.43 14.23
C GLN A 90 4.04 12.32 15.11
N ASP A 91 4.43 13.57 15.35
CA ASP A 91 3.63 14.51 16.15
C ASP A 91 2.23 14.71 15.55
N GLY A 92 2.12 14.71 14.21
CA GLY A 92 0.85 14.73 13.52
C GLY A 92 -0.01 13.50 13.81
N ILE A 93 0.59 12.30 13.81
CA ILE A 93 -0.09 11.05 14.19
C ILE A 93 -0.56 11.14 15.63
N ASP A 94 0.33 11.47 16.56
CA ASP A 94 0.04 11.52 17.99
C ASP A 94 -1.03 12.57 18.31
N TYR A 95 -1.06 13.69 17.58
CA TYR A 95 -2.12 14.70 17.69
C TYR A 95 -3.48 14.17 17.24
N PHE A 96 -3.55 13.45 16.12
CA PHE A 96 -4.79 12.82 15.66
C PHE A 96 -5.23 11.67 16.58
N GLU A 97 -4.29 10.89 17.14
CA GLU A 97 -4.62 9.85 18.11
C GLU A 97 -5.10 10.46 19.44
N SER A 98 -4.50 11.55 19.88
CA SER A 98 -4.97 12.33 21.04
C SER A 98 -6.36 12.89 20.80
N SER A 99 -6.64 13.40 19.60
CA SER A 99 -7.95 14.00 19.30
C SER A 99 -9.09 12.99 19.36
N PHE A 100 -8.84 11.71 19.04
CA PHE A 100 -9.81 10.63 19.18
C PHE A 100 -10.29 10.35 20.62
N TYR A 101 -9.59 10.83 21.64
CA TYR A 101 -10.09 10.79 23.02
C TYR A 101 -11.20 11.81 23.27
N CYS A 102 -11.28 12.88 22.46
CA CYS A 102 -12.22 13.99 22.64
C CYS A 102 -13.28 14.05 21.54
N PHE A 103 -12.93 13.74 20.29
CA PHE A 103 -13.87 13.71 19.17
C PHE A 103 -13.42 12.73 18.09
N ASN A 104 -14.39 12.11 17.41
CA ASN A 104 -14.11 11.17 16.32
C ASN A 104 -14.56 11.73 14.98
N GLU A 105 -13.60 12.20 14.18
CA GLU A 105 -13.83 12.70 12.83
C GLU A 105 -13.49 11.61 11.80
N LYS A 106 -14.47 11.31 10.95
CA LYS A 106 -14.44 10.17 10.04
C LYS A 106 -13.32 10.23 8.99
N ASN A 107 -12.91 11.40 8.51
CA ASN A 107 -11.79 11.51 7.57
C ASN A 107 -10.43 11.28 8.25
N SER A 108 -10.34 11.43 9.58
CA SER A 108 -9.10 11.32 10.34
C SER A 108 -8.47 9.92 10.24
N TYR A 109 -9.28 8.86 10.10
CA TYR A 109 -8.76 7.50 9.85
C TYR A 109 -7.95 7.39 8.56
N ARG A 110 -8.44 7.98 7.46
CA ARG A 110 -7.74 8.02 6.17
C ARG A 110 -6.45 8.82 6.30
N ILE A 111 -6.49 9.94 7.00
CA ILE A 111 -5.33 10.81 7.23
C ILE A 111 -4.26 10.07 8.03
N LEU A 112 -4.64 9.40 9.13
CA LEU A 112 -3.74 8.58 9.93
C LEU A 112 -3.11 7.44 9.13
N GLY A 113 -3.90 6.78 8.27
CA GLY A 113 -3.37 5.77 7.35
C GLY A 113 -2.28 6.35 6.43
N LYS A 114 -2.51 7.53 5.85
CA LYS A 114 -1.52 8.23 5.01
C LYS A 114 -0.29 8.70 5.78
N LEU A 115 -0.48 9.25 6.98
CA LEU A 115 0.62 9.70 7.82
C LEU A 115 1.53 8.53 8.18
N ASN A 116 0.97 7.37 8.53
CA ASN A 116 1.75 6.16 8.83
C ASN A 116 2.56 5.65 7.62
N VAL A 117 1.99 5.72 6.41
CA VAL A 117 2.73 5.41 5.17
C VAL A 117 3.92 6.36 4.98
N ASN A 118 3.70 7.66 5.19
CA ASN A 118 4.73 8.68 5.06
C ASN A 118 5.81 8.55 6.15
N LEU A 119 5.40 8.28 7.39
CA LEU A 119 6.30 8.05 8.52
C LEU A 119 7.22 6.87 8.22
N ARG A 120 6.64 5.74 7.78
CA ARG A 120 7.41 4.56 7.39
C ARG A 120 8.46 4.91 6.33
N ALA A 121 8.09 5.64 5.28
CA ALA A 121 9.02 6.05 4.23
C ALA A 121 10.16 6.94 4.77
N SER A 122 9.83 7.94 5.60
CA SER A 122 10.83 8.82 6.24
C SER A 122 11.77 8.05 7.17
N LEU A 123 11.24 7.08 7.93
CA LEU A 123 12.06 6.24 8.81
C LEU A 123 13.03 5.34 8.04
N TYR A 124 12.63 4.78 6.88
CA TYR A 124 13.59 4.06 6.03
C TYR A 124 14.71 4.95 5.50
N LYS A 125 14.39 6.20 5.17
CA LYS A 125 15.39 7.20 4.77
C LYS A 125 16.38 7.43 5.92
N HIS A 126 15.86 7.65 7.13
CA HIS A 126 16.67 7.84 8.35
C HIS A 126 17.51 6.61 8.71
N ARG A 127 16.95 5.41 8.59
CA ARG A 127 17.69 4.17 8.74
C ARG A 127 18.87 4.08 7.78
N ASN A 128 18.71 4.51 6.52
CA ASN A 128 19.82 4.56 5.56
C ASN A 128 20.88 5.60 5.94
N THR A 129 20.50 6.70 6.58
CA THR A 129 21.43 7.67 7.19
C THR A 129 22.25 7.01 8.30
N LEU A 130 21.63 6.23 9.19
CA LEU A 130 22.34 5.44 10.21
C LEU A 130 23.32 4.42 9.61
N ILE A 131 22.95 3.73 8.52
CA ILE A 131 23.86 2.82 7.80
C ILE A 131 25.10 3.55 7.28
N LYS A 132 24.94 4.77 6.77
CA LYS A 132 26.08 5.60 6.32
C LYS A 132 26.95 6.03 7.49
N LEU A 133 26.34 6.42 8.61
CA LEU A 133 27.03 6.78 9.85
C LEU A 133 27.87 5.62 10.37
N LYS A 134 27.40 4.37 10.27
CA LYS A 134 28.16 3.17 10.69
C LYS A 134 29.52 3.06 10.00
N LYS A 135 29.63 3.53 8.76
CA LYS A 135 30.90 3.51 8.00
C LYS A 135 31.89 4.57 8.48
N VAL A 136 31.37 5.69 8.98
CA VAL A 136 32.13 6.84 9.48
C VAL A 136 32.57 6.60 10.91
N TYR A 137 31.61 6.28 11.78
CA TYR A 137 31.79 6.15 13.23
C TYR A 137 31.85 4.68 13.64
N LYS A 138 32.89 3.98 13.17
CA LYS A 138 33.05 2.53 13.40
C LYS A 138 33.08 2.15 14.88
N ASP A 139 33.68 3.01 15.71
CA ASP A 139 33.73 2.84 17.18
C ASP A 139 32.34 2.82 17.83
N TYR A 140 31.30 3.32 17.14
CA TYR A 140 29.91 3.39 17.61
C TYR A 140 29.02 2.35 16.93
N SER A 141 29.60 1.32 16.31
CA SER A 141 28.87 0.30 15.57
C SER A 141 27.69 -0.29 16.36
N GLU A 142 27.92 -0.63 17.63
CA GLU A 142 26.90 -1.20 18.52
C GLU A 142 25.79 -0.18 18.86
N ASP A 143 26.14 1.07 19.14
CA ASP A 143 25.15 2.13 19.40
C ASP A 143 24.31 2.43 18.16
N ILE A 144 24.94 2.41 16.98
CA ILE A 144 24.27 2.59 15.69
C ILE A 144 23.33 1.42 15.40
N ASP A 145 23.75 0.18 15.69
CA ASP A 145 22.89 -1.00 15.57
C ASP A 145 21.66 -0.89 16.48
N ARG A 146 21.84 -0.48 17.74
CA ARG A 146 20.71 -0.20 18.65
C ARG A 146 19.78 0.90 18.14
N ALA A 147 20.32 1.98 17.59
CA ALA A 147 19.52 3.05 16.99
C ALA A 147 18.73 2.55 15.76
N MET A 148 19.34 1.71 14.92
CA MET A 148 18.66 1.10 13.77
C MET A 148 17.54 0.14 14.21
N GLU A 149 17.78 -0.70 15.22
CA GLU A 149 16.74 -1.58 15.77
C GLU A 149 15.55 -0.79 16.34
N TRP A 150 15.83 0.33 17.02
CA TRP A 150 14.79 1.23 17.49
C TRP A 150 13.97 1.80 16.34
N VAL A 151 14.62 2.30 15.28
CA VAL A 151 13.94 2.78 14.07
C VAL A 151 13.15 1.67 13.39
N ASP A 152 13.68 0.45 13.31
CA ASP A 152 13.01 -0.71 12.72
C ASP A 152 11.73 -1.11 13.48
N LYS A 153 11.72 -0.95 14.81
CA LYS A 153 10.49 -1.10 15.62
C LYS A 153 9.41 -0.13 15.16
N TYR A 154 9.73 1.14 14.93
CA TYR A 154 8.77 2.15 14.46
C TYR A 154 8.39 1.99 12.99
N ILE A 155 9.29 1.52 12.13
CA ILE A 155 8.97 1.13 10.75
C ILE A 155 7.88 0.05 10.74
N ASN A 156 8.02 -0.95 11.60
CA ASN A 156 7.06 -2.04 11.74
C ASN A 156 5.74 -1.58 12.39
N LYS A 157 5.82 -0.70 13.40
CA LYS A 157 4.63 -0.07 14.01
C LYS A 157 3.85 0.73 12.97
N ALA A 158 4.51 1.63 12.25
CA ALA A 158 3.89 2.46 11.21
C ALA A 158 3.23 1.60 10.11
N TYR A 159 3.83 0.45 9.74
CA TYR A 159 3.17 -0.49 8.83
C TYR A 159 1.88 -1.08 9.40
N LYS A 160 1.91 -1.56 10.65
CA LYS A 160 0.72 -2.13 11.32
C LYS A 160 -0.37 -1.08 11.48
N ASP A 161 -0.01 0.13 11.90
CA ASP A 161 -0.93 1.24 12.12
C ASP A 161 -1.51 1.73 10.78
N PHE A 162 -0.72 1.78 9.71
CA PHE A 162 -1.24 2.02 8.35
C PHE A 162 -2.36 1.04 7.99
N VAL A 163 -2.12 -0.27 8.17
CA VAL A 163 -3.13 -1.31 7.85
C VAL A 163 -4.36 -1.13 8.72
N LYS A 164 -4.18 -0.98 10.04
CA LYS A 164 -5.26 -0.74 11.02
C LYS A 164 -6.13 0.46 10.63
N TRP A 165 -5.53 1.60 10.32
CA TRP A 165 -6.27 2.83 10.06
C TRP A 165 -7.00 2.81 8.72
N TYR A 166 -6.42 2.19 7.68
CA TYR A 166 -7.17 1.98 6.44
C TYR A 166 -8.27 0.94 6.57
N ASP A 167 -8.06 -0.14 7.33
CA ASP A 167 -9.11 -1.12 7.65
C ASP A 167 -10.31 -0.44 8.32
N GLU A 168 -10.03 0.43 9.29
CA GLU A 168 -11.06 1.21 9.97
C GLU A 168 -11.76 2.19 9.01
N THR A 169 -10.99 2.86 8.14
CA THR A 169 -11.52 3.77 7.10
C THR A 169 -12.52 3.06 6.19
N VAL A 170 -12.16 1.89 5.65
CA VAL A 170 -13.01 1.13 4.74
C VAL A 170 -14.15 0.37 5.45
N ARG A 171 -14.10 0.28 6.79
CA ARG A 171 -15.13 -0.34 7.63
C ARG A 171 -16.22 0.64 8.05
N ILE A 172 -15.86 1.82 8.53
CA ILE A 172 -16.85 2.75 9.12
C ILE A 172 -17.78 3.31 8.03
N LEU A 173 -17.32 3.45 6.79
CA LEU A 173 -18.05 4.26 5.78
C LEU A 173 -18.17 3.61 4.40
N PRO A 174 -18.79 2.43 4.31
CA PRO A 174 -19.37 2.04 3.04
C PRO A 174 -20.45 3.06 2.65
N GLY A 175 -20.26 3.73 1.53
CA GLY A 175 -21.38 4.40 0.88
C GLY A 175 -21.74 5.82 1.33
N ASN A 176 -20.83 6.52 2.01
CA ASN A 176 -20.98 7.97 2.19
C ASN A 176 -20.55 8.78 0.94
N TRP A 177 -20.48 8.15 -0.23
CA TRP A 177 -20.00 8.75 -1.48
C TRP A 177 -20.90 9.89 -1.97
N ASN A 178 -22.18 9.88 -1.59
CA ASN A 178 -23.08 11.00 -1.83
C ASN A 178 -22.61 12.30 -1.15
N ARG A 179 -22.03 12.19 0.05
CA ARG A 179 -21.52 13.34 0.83
C ARG A 179 -20.04 13.60 0.59
N PHE A 180 -19.27 12.55 0.35
CA PHE A 180 -17.84 12.62 0.11
C PHE A 180 -17.47 11.77 -1.13
N PRO A 181 -17.61 12.29 -2.35
CA PRO A 181 -17.37 11.53 -3.58
C PRO A 181 -15.96 10.93 -3.68
N ASP A 182 -14.96 11.59 -3.09
CA ASP A 182 -13.57 11.13 -3.07
C ASP A 182 -13.37 9.80 -2.31
N TRP A 183 -14.37 9.37 -1.54
CA TRP A 183 -14.34 8.11 -0.81
C TRP A 183 -14.62 6.90 -1.68
N GLU A 184 -15.15 7.05 -2.89
CA GLU A 184 -15.28 5.92 -3.83
C GLU A 184 -13.90 5.31 -4.12
N LYS A 185 -12.86 6.16 -4.20
CA LYS A 185 -11.49 5.75 -4.53
C LYS A 185 -10.69 5.24 -3.34
N ILE A 186 -11.25 5.21 -2.13
CA ILE A 186 -10.49 4.83 -0.92
C ILE A 186 -10.00 3.38 -0.98
N TYR A 187 -10.81 2.49 -1.56
CA TYR A 187 -10.45 1.08 -1.72
C TYR A 187 -9.26 0.90 -2.66
N PHE A 188 -9.22 1.66 -3.75
CA PHE A 188 -8.10 1.69 -4.68
C PHE A 188 -6.85 2.34 -4.07
N GLU A 189 -7.01 3.46 -3.36
CA GLU A 189 -5.92 4.07 -2.60
C GLU A 189 -5.31 3.07 -1.62
N TYR A 190 -6.14 2.37 -0.84
CA TYR A 190 -5.67 1.38 0.11
C TYR A 190 -4.97 0.21 -0.58
N ALA A 191 -5.61 -0.43 -1.55
CA ALA A 191 -5.05 -1.58 -2.25
C ALA A 191 -3.72 -1.25 -2.95
N SER A 192 -3.65 -0.13 -3.66
CA SER A 192 -2.43 0.30 -4.37
C SER A 192 -1.27 0.57 -3.42
N ILE A 193 -1.51 1.26 -2.30
CA ILE A 193 -0.50 1.50 -1.27
C ILE A 193 -0.07 0.18 -0.62
N TYR A 194 -1.03 -0.68 -0.28
CA TYR A 194 -0.76 -1.97 0.38
C TYR A 194 0.11 -2.87 -0.50
N VAL A 195 -0.24 -3.03 -1.77
CA VAL A 195 0.56 -3.81 -2.74
C VAL A 195 1.96 -3.22 -2.90
N LYS A 196 2.08 -1.89 -2.99
CA LYS A 196 3.37 -1.21 -3.15
C LYS A 196 4.29 -1.39 -1.94
N ILE A 197 3.74 -1.36 -0.72
CA ILE A 197 4.52 -1.44 0.52
C ILE A 197 4.87 -2.89 0.88
N SER A 198 3.90 -3.80 0.78
CA SER A 198 4.03 -5.16 1.28
C SER A 198 4.55 -6.14 0.24
N GLY A 199 4.51 -5.77 -1.05
CA GLY A 199 4.67 -6.71 -2.15
C GLY A 199 3.54 -7.74 -2.20
N LEU A 200 3.60 -8.66 -3.16
CA LEU A 200 2.64 -9.76 -3.29
C LEU A 200 3.26 -11.09 -2.85
N ASN A 201 2.61 -11.70 -1.88
CA ASN A 201 2.82 -13.05 -1.38
C ASN A 201 1.49 -13.60 -0.87
N PHE A 202 1.45 -14.84 -0.39
CA PHE A 202 0.20 -15.50 -0.02
C PHE A 202 -0.58 -14.76 1.09
N LYS A 203 0.12 -14.15 2.06
CA LYS A 203 -0.52 -13.38 3.14
C LYS A 203 -1.06 -12.05 2.61
N THR A 204 -0.26 -11.32 1.84
CA THR A 204 -0.63 -9.99 1.35
C THR A 204 -1.69 -10.08 0.24
N TYR A 205 -1.66 -11.14 -0.56
CA TYR A 205 -2.70 -11.41 -1.54
C TYR A 205 -4.06 -11.72 -0.89
N GLY A 206 -4.07 -12.47 0.22
CA GLY A 206 -5.28 -12.68 1.02
C GLY A 206 -5.91 -11.36 1.47
N LYS A 207 -5.09 -10.43 1.98
CA LYS A 207 -5.56 -9.09 2.38
C LYS A 207 -6.02 -8.25 1.19
N LEU A 208 -5.31 -8.31 0.06
CA LEU A 208 -5.77 -7.63 -1.17
C LEU A 208 -7.18 -8.10 -1.54
N LYS A 209 -7.44 -9.41 -1.55
CA LYS A 209 -8.79 -9.95 -1.82
C LYS A 209 -9.85 -9.46 -0.84
N GLU A 210 -9.50 -9.30 0.43
CA GLU A 210 -10.41 -8.72 1.43
C GLU A 210 -10.79 -7.28 1.06
N ILE A 211 -9.82 -6.46 0.65
CA ILE A 211 -10.06 -5.08 0.22
C ILE A 211 -10.97 -5.03 -1.01
N LEU A 212 -10.70 -5.88 -2.02
CA LEU A 212 -11.53 -5.98 -3.24
C LEU A 212 -12.98 -6.36 -2.91
N LYS A 213 -13.17 -7.39 -2.07
CA LYS A 213 -14.51 -7.81 -1.64
C LYS A 213 -15.22 -6.72 -0.85
N ARG A 214 -14.49 -5.93 -0.08
CA ARG A 214 -15.05 -4.80 0.67
C ARG A 214 -15.52 -3.67 -0.25
N GLU A 215 -14.78 -3.38 -1.32
CA GLU A 215 -15.21 -2.45 -2.36
C GLU A 215 -16.47 -2.94 -3.05
N VAL A 216 -16.49 -4.21 -3.48
CA VAL A 216 -17.68 -4.83 -4.10
C VAL A 216 -18.90 -4.71 -3.18
N TRP A 217 -18.72 -5.01 -1.90
CA TRP A 217 -19.78 -4.87 -0.90
C TRP A 217 -20.25 -3.41 -0.76
N ALA A 218 -19.34 -2.43 -0.74
CA ALA A 218 -19.71 -1.02 -0.73
C ALA A 218 -20.46 -0.60 -2.00
N CYS A 219 -19.98 -1.01 -3.19
CA CYS A 219 -20.65 -0.77 -4.47
C CYS A 219 -22.06 -1.35 -4.49
N ARG A 220 -22.29 -2.53 -3.89
CA ARG A 220 -23.62 -3.14 -3.79
C ARG A 220 -24.63 -2.22 -3.10
N TRP A 221 -24.24 -1.57 -2.01
CA TRP A 221 -25.10 -0.62 -1.30
C TRP A 221 -25.24 0.73 -2.01
N MET A 222 -24.27 1.06 -2.87
CA MET A 222 -24.23 2.32 -3.59
C MET A 222 -24.79 2.27 -4.99
N LYS A 223 -25.08 1.07 -5.52
CA LYS A 223 -25.58 0.89 -6.89
C LYS A 223 -26.86 1.68 -7.15
N ASP A 224 -27.78 1.76 -6.19
CA ASP A 224 -29.07 2.44 -6.40
C ASP A 224 -29.03 3.95 -6.11
N SER A 225 -28.01 4.44 -5.40
CA SER A 225 -27.92 5.85 -4.97
C SER A 225 -26.91 6.66 -5.78
N THR A 226 -25.66 6.20 -5.89
CA THR A 226 -24.59 6.84 -6.66
C THR A 226 -24.13 6.07 -7.86
N TRP A 227 -24.68 4.87 -8.07
CA TRP A 227 -24.22 3.96 -9.11
C TRP A 227 -22.79 3.50 -8.90
N GLY A 228 -22.57 2.83 -7.77
CA GLY A 228 -21.26 2.30 -7.42
C GLY A 228 -20.77 1.23 -8.38
N ILE A 229 -19.58 1.45 -8.94
CA ILE A 229 -18.92 0.55 -9.90
C ILE A 229 -17.50 0.31 -9.39
N PRO A 230 -17.10 -0.94 -9.12
CA PRO A 230 -15.77 -1.23 -8.60
C PRO A 230 -14.74 -1.33 -9.76
N ASP A 231 -14.64 -0.28 -10.58
CA ASP A 231 -13.78 -0.25 -11.78
C ASP A 231 -12.31 0.06 -11.45
N TYR A 232 -12.04 0.81 -10.39
CA TYR A 232 -10.68 1.25 -10.05
C TYR A 232 -9.74 0.11 -9.66
N ASN A 233 -10.15 -0.78 -8.76
CA ASN A 233 -9.31 -1.91 -8.37
C ASN A 233 -9.30 -3.03 -9.42
N MET A 234 -10.33 -3.14 -10.27
CA MET A 234 -10.27 -4.08 -11.39
C MET A 234 -9.08 -3.76 -12.29
N LYS A 235 -8.84 -2.48 -12.57
CA LYS A 235 -7.65 -2.02 -13.30
C LYS A 235 -6.34 -2.39 -12.60
N LEU A 236 -6.24 -2.20 -11.28
CA LEU A 236 -5.06 -2.62 -10.50
C LEU A 236 -4.77 -4.12 -10.69
N MET A 237 -5.80 -4.95 -10.66
CA MET A 237 -5.67 -6.39 -10.84
C MET A 237 -5.25 -6.76 -12.27
N VAL A 238 -5.75 -6.05 -13.29
CA VAL A 238 -5.30 -6.21 -14.68
C VAL A 238 -3.81 -5.86 -14.82
N ASP A 239 -3.35 -4.77 -14.18
CA ASP A 239 -1.93 -4.39 -14.19
C ASP A 239 -1.06 -5.46 -13.50
N LEU A 240 -1.56 -6.09 -12.43
CA LEU A 240 -0.90 -7.22 -11.78
C LEU A 240 -0.81 -8.45 -12.69
N ILE A 241 -1.91 -8.81 -13.38
CA ILE A 241 -1.93 -9.90 -14.37
C ILE A 241 -0.85 -9.68 -15.43
N GLN A 242 -0.75 -8.47 -15.99
CA GLN A 242 0.28 -8.15 -16.98
C GLN A 242 1.69 -8.25 -16.41
N THR A 243 1.88 -7.87 -15.14
CA THR A 243 3.17 -7.95 -14.46
C THR A 243 3.63 -9.40 -14.30
N PHE A 244 2.74 -10.30 -13.85
CA PHE A 244 3.06 -11.73 -13.74
C PHE A 244 3.26 -12.39 -15.09
N PHE A 245 2.45 -12.04 -16.09
CA PHE A 245 2.62 -12.54 -17.45
C PHE A 245 4.00 -12.21 -18.02
N LYS A 246 4.46 -10.96 -17.88
CA LYS A 246 5.80 -10.53 -18.31
C LYS A 246 6.94 -11.27 -17.59
N ARG A 247 6.70 -11.72 -16.36
CA ARG A 247 7.66 -12.50 -15.56
C ARG A 247 7.59 -14.01 -15.83
N LYS A 248 6.70 -14.46 -16.72
CA LYS A 248 6.43 -15.87 -17.03
C LYS A 248 5.89 -16.66 -15.84
N ASN A 249 5.21 -15.97 -14.94
CA ASN A 249 4.52 -16.50 -13.77
C ASN A 249 3.09 -16.89 -14.16
N TYR A 250 2.93 -17.97 -14.93
CA TYR A 250 1.66 -18.28 -15.59
C TYR A 250 0.62 -18.82 -14.60
N GLN A 251 1.07 -19.55 -13.58
CA GLN A 251 0.22 -20.00 -12.49
C GLN A 251 -0.42 -18.82 -11.73
N GLU A 252 0.34 -17.75 -11.44
CA GLU A 252 -0.20 -16.54 -10.82
C GLU A 252 -1.16 -15.79 -11.74
N VAL A 253 -0.87 -15.72 -13.04
CA VAL A 253 -1.79 -15.11 -14.02
C VAL A 253 -3.15 -15.79 -13.98
N LEU A 254 -3.18 -17.13 -14.02
CA LEU A 254 -4.44 -17.89 -13.97
C LEU A 254 -5.14 -17.69 -12.62
N THR A 255 -4.39 -17.67 -11.52
CA THR A 255 -4.94 -17.43 -10.18
C THR A 255 -5.63 -16.07 -10.08
N LEU A 256 -5.00 -15.01 -10.59
CA LEU A 256 -5.56 -13.66 -10.59
C LEU A 256 -6.78 -13.54 -11.50
N LEU A 257 -6.74 -14.14 -12.70
CA LEU A 257 -7.88 -14.16 -13.63
C LEU A 257 -9.11 -14.85 -13.01
N ASP A 258 -8.90 -15.95 -12.28
CA ASP A 258 -10.00 -16.66 -11.66
C ASP A 258 -10.56 -15.93 -10.44
N ASP A 259 -9.69 -15.40 -9.59
CA ASP A 259 -10.13 -14.63 -8.43
C ASP A 259 -10.82 -13.32 -8.84
N ILE A 260 -10.33 -12.59 -9.87
CA ILE A 260 -10.98 -11.36 -10.34
C ILE A 260 -12.36 -11.67 -10.92
N LEU A 261 -12.48 -12.65 -11.80
CA LEU A 261 -13.79 -13.01 -12.38
C LEU A 261 -14.76 -13.48 -11.30
N LYS A 262 -14.29 -14.24 -10.31
CA LYS A 262 -15.13 -14.66 -9.18
C LYS A 262 -15.59 -13.50 -8.29
N ILE A 263 -14.69 -12.59 -7.93
CA ILE A 263 -15.01 -11.46 -7.03
C ILE A 263 -15.96 -10.47 -7.72
N TYR A 264 -15.78 -10.24 -9.02
CA TYR A 264 -16.48 -9.19 -9.76
C TYR A 264 -17.73 -9.68 -10.52
N ARG A 265 -18.07 -10.98 -10.46
CA ARG A 265 -19.26 -11.55 -11.12
C ARG A 265 -20.55 -10.84 -10.74
N GLU A 266 -20.85 -10.72 -9.44
CA GLU A 266 -22.09 -10.06 -8.98
C GLU A 266 -22.15 -8.58 -9.42
N PRO A 267 -21.07 -7.77 -9.28
CA PRO A 267 -21.02 -6.44 -9.86
C PRO A 267 -21.21 -6.37 -11.38
N TYR A 268 -20.71 -7.35 -12.11
CA TYR A 268 -20.88 -7.43 -13.55
C TYR A 268 -22.35 -7.63 -13.92
N GLU A 269 -23.02 -8.59 -13.28
CA GLU A 269 -24.43 -8.91 -13.50
C GLU A 269 -25.32 -7.67 -13.31
N TRP A 270 -25.24 -7.00 -12.16
CA TRP A 270 -26.12 -5.85 -11.91
C TRP A 270 -25.79 -4.65 -12.81
N ASN A 271 -24.53 -4.47 -13.22
CA ASN A 271 -24.17 -3.35 -14.09
C ASN A 271 -24.65 -3.60 -15.51
N LYS A 272 -24.53 -4.84 -15.99
CA LYS A 272 -25.02 -5.27 -17.30
C LYS A 272 -26.53 -5.10 -17.43
N GLU A 273 -27.29 -5.59 -16.44
CA GLU A 273 -28.76 -5.43 -16.39
C GLU A 273 -29.20 -3.97 -16.43
N SER A 274 -28.37 -3.08 -15.89
CA SER A 274 -28.77 -1.70 -15.70
C SER A 274 -28.26 -0.74 -16.77
N LEU A 275 -27.52 -1.23 -17.79
CA LEU A 275 -26.97 -0.40 -18.87
C LEU A 275 -28.06 0.37 -19.63
N ASP A 276 -29.16 -0.28 -19.99
CA ASP A 276 -30.24 0.36 -20.76
C ASP A 276 -30.94 1.46 -19.97
N ARG A 277 -31.18 1.22 -18.67
CA ARG A 277 -31.74 2.20 -17.76
C ARG A 277 -30.82 3.42 -17.64
N LEU A 278 -29.52 3.19 -17.43
CA LEU A 278 -28.53 4.26 -17.35
C LEU A 278 -28.41 5.07 -18.63
N LYS A 279 -28.45 4.40 -19.79
CA LYS A 279 -28.39 5.05 -21.10
C LYS A 279 -29.53 6.05 -21.26
N LYS A 280 -30.78 5.61 -21.02
CA LYS A 280 -31.99 6.46 -21.08
C LYS A 280 -31.92 7.62 -20.09
N MET A 281 -31.47 7.38 -18.86
CA MET A 281 -31.32 8.43 -17.85
C MET A 281 -30.19 9.43 -18.20
N GLY A 282 -29.14 8.95 -18.88
CA GLY A 282 -27.98 9.74 -19.30
C GLY A 282 -28.27 10.71 -20.43
N GLU A 283 -29.31 10.48 -21.23
CA GLU A 283 -29.77 11.43 -22.26
C GLU A 283 -30.20 12.78 -21.67
N LYS A 284 -30.68 12.78 -20.43
CA LYS A 284 -31.24 13.97 -19.74
C LYS A 284 -30.33 14.49 -18.63
N ASN A 285 -29.30 13.75 -18.21
CA ASN A 285 -28.49 14.10 -17.05
C ASN A 285 -27.03 13.61 -17.16
N LYS A 286 -26.09 14.54 -17.03
CA LYS A 286 -24.64 14.29 -17.12
C LYS A 286 -24.13 13.26 -16.10
N ARG A 287 -24.69 13.22 -14.89
CA ARG A 287 -24.31 12.25 -13.85
C ARG A 287 -24.59 10.82 -14.32
N PHE A 288 -25.79 10.58 -14.85
CA PHE A 288 -26.18 9.25 -15.35
C PHE A 288 -25.44 8.89 -16.64
N LYS A 289 -25.09 9.87 -17.48
CA LYS A 289 -24.21 9.65 -18.63
C LYS A 289 -22.82 9.14 -18.20
N ASN A 290 -22.24 9.73 -17.16
CA ASN A 290 -20.96 9.28 -16.62
C ASN A 290 -21.05 7.87 -16.01
N ALA A 291 -22.12 7.59 -15.26
CA ALA A 291 -22.38 6.26 -14.71
C ALA A 291 -22.54 5.21 -15.83
N TYR A 292 -23.27 5.53 -16.90
CA TYR A 292 -23.41 4.68 -18.08
C TYR A 292 -22.06 4.34 -18.72
N GLU A 293 -21.21 5.35 -18.98
CA GLU A 293 -19.90 5.11 -19.60
C GLU A 293 -18.96 4.29 -18.69
N ARG A 294 -19.02 4.50 -17.37
CA ARG A 294 -18.28 3.68 -16.41
C ARG A 294 -18.80 2.23 -16.38
N ALA A 295 -20.11 2.03 -16.29
CA ALA A 295 -20.72 0.70 -16.24
C ALA A 295 -20.45 -0.07 -17.54
N ARG A 296 -20.58 0.60 -18.70
CA ARG A 296 -20.29 -0.02 -20.01
C ARG A 296 -18.84 -0.49 -20.09
N ARG A 297 -17.87 0.35 -19.68
CA ARG A 297 -16.46 -0.02 -19.68
C ARG A 297 -16.17 -1.17 -18.73
N PHE A 298 -16.75 -1.13 -17.53
CA PHE A 298 -16.60 -2.20 -16.54
C PHE A 298 -17.12 -3.54 -17.08
N VAL A 299 -18.31 -3.56 -17.67
CA VAL A 299 -18.91 -4.75 -18.30
C VAL A 299 -18.03 -5.27 -19.44
N GLN A 300 -17.57 -4.39 -20.34
CA GLN A 300 -16.70 -4.76 -21.46
C GLN A 300 -15.35 -5.33 -21.00
N GLU A 301 -14.77 -4.76 -19.93
CA GLU A 301 -13.50 -5.22 -19.39
C GLU A 301 -13.64 -6.58 -18.69
N TYR A 302 -14.73 -6.80 -17.95
CA TYR A 302 -15.06 -8.10 -17.37
C TYR A 302 -15.23 -9.19 -18.46
N GLU A 303 -16.04 -8.92 -19.50
CA GLU A 303 -16.22 -9.86 -20.63
C GLU A 303 -14.90 -10.10 -21.40
N SER A 304 -14.04 -9.08 -21.49
CA SER A 304 -12.69 -9.24 -22.06
C SER A 304 -11.82 -10.17 -21.21
N LEU A 305 -11.93 -10.12 -19.88
CA LEU A 305 -11.18 -10.98 -18.98
C LEU A 305 -11.64 -12.43 -19.05
N GLU A 306 -12.95 -12.68 -19.18
CA GLU A 306 -13.47 -14.04 -19.39
C GLU A 306 -12.88 -14.67 -20.65
N LYS A 307 -12.93 -13.95 -21.78
CA LYS A 307 -12.33 -14.39 -23.05
C LYS A 307 -10.83 -14.61 -22.93
N LYS A 308 -10.10 -13.65 -22.35
CA LYS A 308 -8.65 -13.75 -22.15
C LYS A 308 -8.28 -14.95 -21.29
N ARG A 309 -9.07 -15.29 -20.26
CA ARG A 309 -8.84 -16.48 -19.43
C ARG A 309 -8.91 -17.75 -20.26
N VAL A 310 -9.95 -17.90 -21.08
CA VAL A 310 -10.14 -19.06 -21.97
C VAL A 310 -9.00 -19.17 -22.98
N GLU A 311 -8.68 -18.08 -23.68
CA GLU A 311 -7.59 -18.02 -24.66
C GLU A 311 -6.23 -18.32 -24.01
N PHE A 312 -5.98 -17.77 -22.82
CA PHE A 312 -4.75 -18.00 -22.07
C PHE A 312 -4.56 -19.48 -21.73
N MET A 313 -5.60 -20.15 -21.22
CA MET A 313 -5.54 -21.60 -20.95
C MET A 313 -5.32 -22.42 -22.22
N LYS A 314 -6.03 -22.12 -23.31
CA LYS A 314 -5.84 -22.78 -24.62
C LYS A 314 -4.41 -22.65 -25.11
N ASN A 315 -3.83 -21.45 -25.01
CA ASN A 315 -2.45 -21.18 -25.39
C ASN A 315 -1.45 -21.95 -24.51
N MET A 316 -1.64 -21.97 -23.18
CA MET A 316 -0.80 -22.75 -22.28
C MET A 316 -0.84 -24.24 -22.60
N ILE A 317 -2.04 -24.82 -22.76
CA ILE A 317 -2.21 -26.24 -23.12
C ILE A 317 -1.44 -26.57 -24.40
N ASN A 318 -1.58 -25.75 -25.44
CA ASN A 318 -0.90 -25.95 -26.72
C ASN A 318 0.62 -25.87 -26.59
N VAL A 319 1.13 -24.85 -25.89
CA VAL A 319 2.57 -24.68 -25.65
C VAL A 319 3.13 -25.86 -24.87
N TYR A 320 2.46 -26.28 -23.79
CA TYR A 320 2.91 -27.37 -22.94
C TYR A 320 2.87 -28.72 -23.66
N LYS A 321 1.81 -29.01 -24.43
CA LYS A 321 1.77 -30.20 -25.30
C LYS A 321 2.90 -30.22 -26.32
N ASN A 322 3.23 -29.07 -26.91
CA ASN A 322 4.34 -28.98 -27.86
C ASN A 322 5.69 -29.25 -27.18
N VAL A 323 5.92 -28.72 -25.97
CA VAL A 323 7.14 -28.99 -25.18
C VAL A 323 7.28 -30.49 -24.87
N ILE A 324 6.19 -31.14 -24.45
CA ILE A 324 6.15 -32.59 -24.19
C ILE A 324 6.48 -33.37 -25.47
N LYS A 325 5.83 -33.02 -26.59
CA LYS A 325 6.03 -33.69 -27.89
C LYS A 325 7.44 -33.54 -28.42
N LEU A 326 8.04 -32.36 -28.28
CA LEU A 326 9.39 -32.04 -28.75
C LEU A 326 10.48 -32.52 -27.80
N LYS A 327 10.13 -32.97 -26.59
CA LYS A 327 11.07 -33.37 -25.53
C LYS A 327 12.07 -32.27 -25.19
N ASP A 328 11.63 -31.01 -25.19
CA ASP A 328 12.48 -29.86 -24.82
C ASP A 328 12.63 -29.81 -23.30
N GLU A 329 13.74 -30.37 -22.79
CA GLU A 329 14.03 -30.45 -21.36
C GLU A 329 14.20 -29.08 -20.69
N ASN A 330 14.75 -28.10 -21.41
CA ASN A 330 14.96 -26.76 -20.88
C ASN A 330 13.62 -26.04 -20.68
N ALA A 331 12.76 -26.05 -21.71
CA ALA A 331 11.43 -25.47 -21.62
C ALA A 331 10.58 -26.22 -20.58
N ARG A 332 10.66 -27.55 -20.54
CA ARG A 332 9.96 -28.38 -19.55
C ARG A 332 10.29 -27.94 -18.13
N LYS A 333 11.58 -27.83 -17.79
CA LYS A 333 12.02 -27.42 -16.46
C LYS A 333 11.52 -26.03 -16.09
N ILE A 334 11.52 -25.08 -17.04
CA ILE A 334 11.00 -23.73 -16.80
C ILE A 334 9.52 -23.77 -16.43
N TYR A 335 8.70 -24.51 -17.19
CA TYR A 335 7.27 -24.58 -16.93
C TYR A 335 6.95 -25.40 -15.69
N GLU A 336 7.58 -26.54 -15.45
CA GLU A 336 7.35 -27.31 -14.22
C GLU A 336 7.74 -26.51 -12.96
N ASN A 337 8.81 -25.70 -13.03
CA ASN A 337 9.19 -24.80 -11.93
C ASN A 337 8.15 -23.68 -11.70
N ASP A 338 7.51 -23.15 -12.75
CA ASP A 338 6.42 -22.16 -12.62
C ASP A 338 5.23 -22.72 -11.83
N TRP A 339 4.97 -24.02 -11.96
CA TRP A 339 3.85 -24.69 -11.29
C TRP A 339 4.20 -25.27 -9.91
N GLU A 340 5.48 -25.28 -9.52
CA GLU A 340 5.94 -25.84 -8.25
C GLU A 340 5.44 -25.05 -7.04
N TYR A 341 5.48 -23.71 -7.11
CA TYR A 341 5.10 -22.84 -6.02
C TYR A 341 4.37 -21.60 -6.49
N ASN A 342 3.14 -21.43 -6.01
CA ASN A 342 2.33 -20.26 -6.28
C ASN A 342 2.53 -19.21 -5.20
N ILE A 343 3.12 -18.07 -5.54
CA ILE A 343 3.43 -17.03 -4.55
C ILE A 343 2.17 -16.39 -3.95
N LEU A 344 1.03 -16.44 -4.66
CA LEU A 344 -0.23 -15.82 -4.25
C LEU A 344 -1.08 -16.73 -3.36
N THR A 345 -0.98 -18.05 -3.51
CA THR A 345 -1.74 -19.00 -2.68
C THR A 345 -0.89 -19.68 -1.61
N GLY A 346 0.45 -19.65 -1.75
CA GLY A 346 1.37 -20.41 -0.90
C GLY A 346 1.30 -21.92 -1.18
N GLY A 347 0.54 -22.34 -2.19
CA GLY A 347 0.43 -23.74 -2.59
C GLY A 347 1.74 -24.22 -3.20
N ASN A 348 2.17 -25.40 -2.77
CA ASN A 348 3.29 -26.12 -3.37
C ASN A 348 2.76 -27.41 -3.99
N ALA A 349 2.93 -27.54 -5.30
CA ALA A 349 2.52 -28.73 -6.04
C ALA A 349 3.59 -29.01 -7.09
N LYS A 350 4.41 -30.04 -6.87
CA LYS A 350 5.43 -30.48 -7.83
C LYS A 350 4.79 -31.23 -9.00
N LEU A 351 3.96 -30.53 -9.78
CA LEU A 351 3.23 -31.08 -10.90
C LEU A 351 4.16 -31.28 -12.10
N LYS A 352 4.05 -32.43 -12.74
CA LYS A 352 4.66 -32.61 -14.06
C LYS A 352 3.83 -31.90 -15.11
N LEU A 353 4.45 -31.56 -16.24
CA LEU A 353 3.78 -30.80 -17.29
C LEU A 353 2.53 -31.52 -17.84
N GLU A 354 2.54 -32.85 -17.87
CA GLU A 354 1.38 -33.67 -18.24
C GLU A 354 0.20 -33.49 -17.28
N ASP A 355 0.47 -33.43 -15.97
CA ASP A 355 -0.55 -33.21 -14.93
C ASP A 355 -1.12 -31.79 -15.04
N VAL A 356 -0.26 -30.80 -15.31
CA VAL A 356 -0.67 -29.42 -15.55
C VAL A 356 -1.59 -29.33 -16.77
N VAL A 357 -1.22 -29.96 -17.89
CA VAL A 357 -2.06 -29.98 -19.11
C VAL A 357 -3.43 -30.57 -18.81
N LYS A 358 -3.47 -31.74 -18.16
CA LYS A 358 -4.73 -32.39 -17.79
C LYS A 358 -5.60 -31.50 -16.91
N MET A 359 -5.03 -30.88 -15.89
CA MET A 359 -5.74 -29.95 -14.99
C MET A 359 -6.31 -28.76 -15.78
N LEU A 360 -5.55 -28.18 -16.70
CA LEU A 360 -6.02 -27.07 -17.54
C LEU A 360 -7.14 -27.49 -18.49
N GLU A 361 -7.08 -28.68 -19.08
CA GLU A 361 -8.12 -29.22 -19.96
C GLU A 361 -9.44 -29.49 -19.21
N GLU A 362 -9.35 -30.07 -18.00
CA GLU A 362 -10.51 -30.31 -17.13
C GLU A 362 -11.18 -28.98 -16.76
N ARG A 363 -10.39 -27.98 -16.35
CA ARG A 363 -10.88 -26.63 -16.02
C ARG A 363 -11.50 -25.93 -17.22
N LEU A 364 -10.86 -26.01 -18.39
CA LEU A 364 -11.38 -25.42 -19.63
C LEU A 364 -12.73 -26.06 -20.01
N THR A 365 -12.83 -27.39 -19.91
CA THR A 365 -14.08 -28.12 -20.18
C THR A 365 -15.20 -27.69 -19.22
N GLN A 366 -14.89 -27.45 -17.95
CA GLN A 366 -15.86 -26.95 -16.99
C GLN A 366 -16.36 -25.55 -17.37
N LEU A 367 -15.47 -24.64 -17.74
CA LEU A 367 -15.84 -23.28 -18.12
C LEU A 367 -16.69 -23.23 -19.39
N GLU A 368 -16.38 -24.05 -20.39
CA GLU A 368 -17.19 -24.16 -21.61
C GLU A 368 -18.59 -24.75 -21.35
N LYS A 369 -18.80 -25.45 -20.23
CA LYS A 369 -20.12 -25.90 -19.78
C LYS A 369 -20.88 -24.84 -19.01
N GLU A 370 -20.20 -23.98 -18.25
CA GLU A 370 -20.82 -22.88 -17.47
C GLU A 370 -21.28 -21.71 -18.38
N GLU A 371 -20.74 -21.59 -19.59
CA GLU A 371 -21.12 -20.58 -20.59
C GLU A 371 -22.25 -21.04 -21.55
N ARG A 372 -22.69 -22.31 -21.47
CA ARG A 372 -23.84 -22.86 -22.21
C ARG A 372 -25.07 -22.92 -21.32
#